data_AF-A0A7W0QQL8-F1
#
_entry.id   AF-A0A7W0QQL8-F1
#
_cell.length_a   1.000
_cell.length_b   1.000
_cell.length_c   1.000
_cell.angle_alpha   90.00
_cell.angle_beta   90.00
_cell.angle_gamma   90.00
#
_symmetry.space_group_name_H-M   'P 1'
#
loop_
_entity.id
_entity.type
_entity.pdbx_description
1 polymer ?
#
loop_
_entity_poly.entity_id
_entity_poly.type
_entity_poly.pdbx_seq_one_letter_code
_entity_poly.pdbx_strand_id
1 'polypeptide(L)' 'MAAYFYTVLRVVPRIERGERVNAGVVLFSRSLRYLGMRWTLDPWKLAALSADTDPDFV' A
#
# COMPACT_ATOMS: atom_id res chain seq x y z
N MET A 1 -25.59 8.92 -8.18
CA MET A 1 -24.16 9.02 -7.80
C MET A 1 -23.79 7.77 -7.02
N ALA A 2 -22.74 7.04 -7.41
CA ALA A 2 -22.26 5.88 -6.66
C ALA A 2 -21.24 6.35 -5.60
N ALA A 3 -21.36 5.85 -4.37
CA ALA A 3 -20.37 6.10 -3.33
C ALA A 3 -19.17 5.17 -3.52
N TYR A 4 -17.98 5.72 -3.33
CA TYR A 4 -16.72 4.99 -3.33
C TYR A 4 -16.04 5.19 -1.98
N PHE A 5 -15.56 4.08 -1.41
CA PHE A 5 -14.70 4.09 -0.24
C PHE A 5 -13.33 3.59 -0.68
N TYR A 6 -12.27 4.20 -0.16
CA TYR A 6 -10.92 3.74 -0.42
C TYR A 6 -10.11 3.70 0.86
N THR A 7 -9.13 2.80 0.87
CA THR A 7 -8.07 2.77 1.89
C THR A 7 -6.72 2.63 1.23
N VAL A 8 -5.71 3.28 1.80
CA VAL A 8 -4.32 3.23 1.31
C VAL A 8 -3.61 2.09 2.01
N LEU A 9 -3.02 1.21 1.21
CA LEU A 9 -2.10 0.18 1.70
C LEU A 9 -0.72 0.81 1.87
N ARG A 10 -0.11 0.56 3.03
CA ARG A 10 1.20 1.11 3.37
C ARG A 10 2.14 0.02 3.87
N VAL A 11 3.36 0.08 3.40
CA VAL A 11 4.49 -0.68 3.92
C VAL A 11 5.17 0.18 4.98
N VAL A 12 5.59 -0.45 6.07
CA VAL A 12 6.31 0.18 7.17
C VAL A 12 7.69 -0.50 7.24
N PRO A 13 8.69 -0.01 6.49
CA PRO A 13 9.99 -0.68 6.38
C PRO A 13 10.72 -0.78 7.72
N ARG A 14 10.52 0.22 8.59
CA ARG A 14 11.06 0.25 9.95
C ARG A 14 10.12 1.01 10.89
N ILE A 15 9.54 0.28 11.84
CA ILE A 15 8.47 0.77 12.73
C ILE A 15 8.98 1.84 13.68
N GLU A 16 10.18 1.66 14.23
CA GLU A 16 10.80 2.50 15.26
C GLU A 16 11.10 3.90 14.75
N ARG A 17 11.33 4.05 13.45
CA ARG A 17 11.56 5.33 12.77
C ARG A 17 10.27 5.98 12.26
N GLY A 18 9.13 5.30 12.39
CA GLY A 18 7.83 5.78 11.91
C GLY A 18 7.72 5.89 10.39
N GLU A 19 8.55 5.16 9.64
CA GLU A 19 8.60 5.22 8.17
C GLU A 19 7.36 4.59 7.54
N ARG A 20 6.83 5.19 6.47
CA ARG A 20 5.66 4.66 5.75
C ARG A 20 5.78 4.92 4.27
N VAL A 21 5.50 3.91 3.46
CA VAL A 21 5.44 4.01 2.00
C VAL A 21 4.06 3.59 1.54
N ASN A 22 3.37 4.44 0.77
CA ASN A 22 2.14 4.02 0.11
C ASN A 22 2.49 2.98 -0.96
N ALA A 23 1.90 1.80 -0.85
CA ALA A 23 2.15 0.65 -1.74
C ALA A 23 0.92 0.28 -2.56
N GLY A 24 -0.26 0.84 -2.25
CA GLY A 24 -1.45 0.57 -3.03
C GLY A 24 -2.71 1.21 -2.48
N VAL A 25 -3.81 0.86 -3.11
CA VAL A 25 -5.16 1.30 -2.73
C VAL A 25 -6.14 0.15 -2.91
N VAL A 26 -7.04 0.01 -1.95
CA VAL A 26 -8.25 -0.80 -2.10
C VAL A 26 -9.41 0.14 -2.33
N LEU A 27 -10.22 -0.13 -3.36
CA LEU A 27 -11.40 0.64 -3.72
C LEU A 27 -12.63 -0.25 -3.61
N PHE A 28 -13.65 0.25 -2.93
CA PHE A 28 -14.90 -0.45 -2.68
C PHE A 28 -16.10 0.43 -3.06
N SER A 29 -17.10 -0.17 -3.70
CA SER A 29 -18.42 0.44 -3.91
C SER A 29 -19.51 -0.63 -3.80
N ARG A 30 -20.36 -0.52 -2.77
CA ARG A 30 -21.49 -1.43 -2.58
C ARG A 30 -22.52 -1.33 -3.71
N SER A 31 -22.84 -0.11 -4.14
CA SER A 31 -23.83 0.14 -5.20
C SER A 31 -23.43 -0.44 -6.54
N LEU A 32 -22.13 -0.54 -6.80
CA LEU A 32 -21.58 -1.11 -8.04
C LEU A 32 -21.14 -2.57 -7.88
N ARG A 33 -21.33 -3.16 -6.69
CA ARG A 33 -20.81 -4.49 -6.32
C ARG A 33 -19.33 -4.66 -6.68
N TYR A 34 -18.56 -3.59 -6.47
CA TYR A 34 -17.16 -3.53 -6.84
C TYR A 34 -16.28 -3.58 -5.59
N LEU A 35 -15.29 -4.47 -5.63
CA LEU A 35 -14.16 -4.50 -4.71
C LEU A 35 -12.91 -4.79 -5.55
N GLY A 36 -11.94 -3.89 -5.51
CA GLY A 36 -10.71 -4.05 -6.28
C GLY A 36 -9.53 -3.42 -5.58
N MET A 37 -8.34 -3.85 -5.97
CA MET A 37 -7.07 -3.39 -5.42
C MET A 37 -6.10 -3.10 -6.57
N ARG A 38 -5.30 -2.05 -6.41
CA ARG A 38 -4.08 -1.85 -7.19
C ARG A 38 -2.93 -1.58 -6.24
N TRP A 39 -1.79 -2.18 -6.52
CA TRP A 39 -0.59 -2.01 -5.73
C TRP A 39 0.62 -1.92 -6.65
N THR A 40 1.66 -1.25 -6.17
CA THR A 40 2.94 -1.12 -6.83
C THR A 40 3.97 -0.84 -5.75
N LEU A 41 5.01 -1.66 -5.73
CA LEU A 41 6.11 -1.53 -4.79
C LEU A 41 7.39 -1.31 -5.59
N ASP A 42 8.17 -0.31 -5.19
CA ASP A 42 9.48 -0.03 -5.77
C ASP A 42 10.56 -0.56 -4.81
N PRO A 43 11.24 -1.67 -5.17
CA PRO A 43 12.30 -2.26 -4.37
C PRO A 43 13.40 -1.28 -3.99
N TRP A 44 13.76 -0.37 -4.91
CA TRP A 44 14.81 0.61 -4.68
C TRP A 44 14.40 1.64 -3.64
N LYS A 45 13.13 2.05 -3.67
CA LYS A 45 12.57 2.98 -2.68
C LYS A 45 12.48 2.35 -1.30
N LEU A 46 12.18 1.06 -1.21
CA LEU A 46 12.19 0.33 0.06
C LEU A 46 13.60 0.22 0.63
N ALA A 47 14.56 -0.23 -0.18
CA ALA A 47 15.95 -0.37 0.22
C ALA A 47 16.58 0.96 0.66
N ALA A 48 16.18 2.08 0.05
CA ALA A 48 16.61 3.41 0.46
C ALA A 48 16.11 3.84 1.85
N LEU A 49 14.98 3.31 2.30
CA LEU A 49 14.43 3.58 3.63
C LEU A 49 14.99 2.61 4.67
N SER A 50 15.03 1.33 4.32
CA SER A 50 15.56 0.26 5.16
C SER A 50 16.14 -0.83 4.28
N ALA A 51 17.46 -0.99 4.32
CA ALA A 51 18.18 -1.99 3.50
C ALA A 51 17.81 -3.43 3.87
N ASP A 52 17.32 -3.65 5.10
CA ASP A 52 16.91 -4.97 5.60
C ASP A 52 15.49 -5.36 5.16
N THR A 53 14.76 -4.47 4.46
CA THR A 53 13.41 -4.76 3.99
C THR A 53 13.46 -5.55 2.69
N ASP A 54 13.06 -6.82 2.75
CA ASP A 54 12.96 -7.70 1.58
C ASP A 54 11.65 -7.42 0.81
N PRO A 55 11.71 -6.87 -0.42
CA PRO A 55 10.53 -6.51 -1.20
C PRO A 55 9.68 -7.72 -1.62
N ASP A 56 10.23 -8.94 -1.63
CA ASP A 56 9.50 -10.15 -2.04
C ASP A 56 8.69 -10.77 -0.88
N PHE A 57 8.92 -10.32 0.36
CA PHE A 57 8.27 -10.82 1.58
C PHE A 57 7.34 -9.81 2.27
N VAL A 58 7.16 -8.62 1.67
CA VAL A 58 6.29 -7.53 2.17
C VAL A 58 4.81 -7.76 1.86
#